data_AF-A0A7W7ZTJ5-F1
#
_entry.id   AF-A0A7W7ZTJ5-F1
#
_cell.length_a   1.000
_cell.length_b   1.000
_cell.length_c   1.000
_cell.angle_alpha   90.00
_cell.angle_beta   90.00
_cell.angle_gamma   90.00
#
_symmetry.space_group_name_H-M   'P 1'
#
loop_
_entity.id
_entity.type
_entity.pdbx_description
1 polymer ?
#
loop_
_entity_poly.entity_id
_entity_poly.type
_entity_poly.pdbx_seq_one_letter_code
_entity_poly.pdbx_strand_id
1 'polypeptide(L)'
;MSKGWESKSVEEQQAEAVMPKAARPEDDPAVKAAEADRKRRIQALEMTRERVLSERTSSPHRRSALELALATIERELEQLGWSIKL
;
A
#
# COMPACT_ATOMS: atom_id res chain seq x y z
N MET A 1 9.23 -59.83 5.22
CA MET A 1 7.79 -59.53 4.98
C MET A 1 7.35 -58.45 5.96
N SER A 2 6.66 -57.43 5.46
CA SER A 2 5.80 -56.48 6.22
C SER A 2 6.50 -55.45 7.13
N LYS A 3 6.24 -54.14 7.09
CA LYS A 3 5.18 -53.33 6.45
C LYS A 3 5.68 -51.88 6.37
N GLY A 4 5.60 -51.26 5.19
CA GLY A 4 5.94 -49.85 4.95
C GLY A 4 4.85 -48.91 5.47
N TRP A 5 5.14 -48.15 6.51
CA TRP A 5 4.17 -47.34 7.26
C TRP A 5 4.62 -45.89 7.53
N GLU A 6 5.54 -45.32 6.75
CA GLU A 6 5.96 -43.91 6.94
C GLU A 6 6.20 -43.13 5.63
N SER A 7 5.37 -43.35 4.61
CA SER A 7 5.50 -42.57 3.36
C SER A 7 4.18 -42.11 2.75
N LYS A 8 3.07 -42.20 3.50
CA LYS A 8 1.74 -41.80 2.99
C LYS A 8 1.23 -40.46 3.49
N SER A 9 1.85 -39.85 4.51
CA SER A 9 1.36 -38.58 5.08
C SER A 9 1.98 -37.31 4.50
N VAL A 10 3.14 -37.38 3.83
CA VAL A 10 3.79 -36.19 3.25
C VAL A 10 3.21 -35.85 1.86
N GLU A 11 2.90 -36.87 1.05
CA GLU A 11 2.35 -36.66 -0.29
C GLU A 11 0.92 -36.06 -0.28
N GLU A 12 0.08 -36.42 0.69
CA GLU A 12 -1.28 -35.88 0.83
C GLU A 12 -1.29 -34.40 1.26
N GLN A 13 -0.31 -33.97 2.06
CA GLN A 13 -0.18 -32.54 2.43
C GLN A 13 0.27 -31.66 1.26
N GLN A 14 1.00 -32.22 0.29
CA GLN A 14 1.37 -31.49 -0.92
C GLN A 14 0.23 -31.46 -1.94
N ALA A 15 -0.64 -32.48 -1.97
CA ALA A 15 -1.79 -32.50 -2.88
C ALA A 15 -2.85 -31.43 -2.53
N GLU A 16 -3.02 -31.08 -1.26
CA GLU A 16 -4.00 -30.06 -0.83
C GLU A 16 -3.51 -28.63 -1.07
N ALA A 17 -2.19 -28.40 -1.18
CA ALA A 17 -1.60 -27.12 -1.54
C ALA A 17 -1.71 -26.76 -3.04
N VAL A 18 -2.06 -27.74 -3.89
CA VAL A 18 -2.24 -27.57 -5.35
C VAL A 18 -3.71 -27.40 -5.72
N MET A 19 -4.63 -27.28 -4.76
CA MET A 19 -5.96 -26.77 -5.05
C MET A 19 -5.81 -25.32 -5.52
N PRO A 20 -6.11 -24.97 -6.78
CA PRO A 20 -6.11 -23.58 -7.20
C PRO A 20 -7.27 -22.92 -6.47
N LYS A 21 -6.97 -22.30 -5.33
CA LYS A 21 -7.88 -21.38 -4.66
C LYS A 21 -8.25 -20.38 -5.75
N ALA A 22 -9.52 -20.43 -6.19
CA ALA A 22 -10.01 -19.63 -7.31
C ALA A 22 -9.45 -18.22 -7.16
N ALA A 23 -8.57 -17.84 -8.11
CA ALA A 23 -7.83 -16.59 -8.02
C ALA A 23 -8.85 -15.48 -7.87
N ARG A 24 -8.83 -14.81 -6.70
CA ARG A 24 -9.69 -13.65 -6.53
C ARG A 24 -9.20 -12.59 -7.51
N PRO A 25 -10.06 -11.68 -7.99
CA PRO A 25 -9.62 -10.56 -8.84
C PRO A 25 -8.46 -9.76 -8.21
N GLU A 26 -8.39 -9.78 -6.88
CA GLU A 26 -7.37 -9.19 -6.00
C GLU A 26 -6.00 -9.86 -6.11
N ASP A 27 -5.95 -11.10 -6.62
CA ASP A 27 -4.72 -11.86 -6.83
C ASP A 27 -4.07 -11.57 -8.19
N ASP A 28 -4.73 -10.80 -9.06
CA ASP A 28 -4.17 -10.35 -10.32
C ASP A 28 -2.90 -9.49 -10.06
N PRO A 29 -1.76 -9.86 -10.66
CA PRO A 29 -0.49 -9.16 -10.43
C PRO A 29 -0.54 -7.69 -10.87
N ALA A 30 -1.36 -7.33 -11.86
CA ALA A 30 -1.54 -5.95 -12.30
C ALA A 30 -2.31 -5.13 -11.26
N VAL A 31 -3.32 -5.72 -10.62
CA VAL A 31 -4.07 -5.07 -9.52
C VAL A 31 -3.15 -4.86 -8.32
N LYS A 32 -2.35 -5.86 -7.94
CA LYS A 32 -1.36 -5.74 -6.86
C LYS A 32 -0.29 -4.68 -7.14
N ALA A 33 0.18 -4.58 -8.38
CA ALA A 33 1.15 -3.55 -8.78
C ALA A 33 0.54 -2.14 -8.67
N ALA A 34 -0.69 -1.95 -9.16
CA ALA A 34 -1.40 -0.67 -9.07
C ALA A 34 -1.64 -0.24 -7.61
N GLU A 35 -1.99 -1.18 -6.73
CA GLU A 35 -2.13 -0.89 -5.30
C GLU A 35 -0.79 -0.51 -4.64
N ALA A 36 0.28 -1.21 -4.99
CA ALA A 36 1.62 -0.90 -4.48
C ALA A 36 2.06 0.51 -4.89
N ASP A 37 1.82 0.89 -6.15
CA ASP A 37 2.11 2.23 -6.64
C ASP A 37 1.27 3.30 -5.96
N ARG A 38 -0.03 3.04 -5.76
CA ARG A 38 -0.90 3.93 -4.99
C ARG A 38 -0.36 4.13 -3.58
N LYS A 39 0.02 3.06 -2.88
CA LYS A 39 0.59 3.14 -1.52
C LYS A 39 1.88 3.95 -1.48
N ARG A 40 2.79 3.74 -2.44
CA ARG A 40 4.04 4.53 -2.56
C ARG A 40 3.76 6.01 -2.77
N ARG A 41 2.78 6.35 -3.62
CA ARG A 41 2.37 7.74 -3.87
C ARG A 41 1.82 8.40 -2.60
N ILE A 42 0.95 7.71 -1.87
CA ILE A 42 0.41 8.19 -0.59
C ILE A 42 1.56 8.47 0.39
N GLN A 43 2.48 7.51 0.57
CA GLN A 43 3.62 7.69 1.47
C GLN A 43 4.52 8.87 1.09
N ALA A 44 4.79 9.05 -0.21
CA ALA A 44 5.58 10.18 -0.69
C ALA A 44 4.92 11.53 -0.41
N LEU A 45 3.60 11.59 -0.60
CA LEU A 45 2.80 12.78 -0.32
C LEU A 45 2.69 13.07 1.18
N GLU A 46 2.51 12.05 2.01
CA GLU A 46 2.53 12.16 3.48
C GLU A 46 3.86 12.74 3.99
N MET A 47 5.00 12.20 3.53
CA MET A 47 6.32 12.73 3.89
C MET A 47 6.49 14.19 3.48
N THR A 48 6.00 14.55 2.29
CA THR A 48 6.05 15.92 1.79
C THR A 48 5.15 16.85 2.62
N ARG A 49 3.96 16.38 3.00
CA ARG A 49 3.03 17.09 3.87
C ARG A 49 3.65 17.39 5.23
N GLU A 50 4.24 16.39 5.87
CA GLU A 50 4.94 16.55 7.15
C GLU A 50 6.07 17.57 7.06
N ARG A 51 6.87 17.50 5.98
CA ARG A 51 7.92 18.49 5.73
C ARG A 51 7.33 19.91 5.64
N VAL A 52 6.29 20.12 4.84
CA VAL A 52 5.65 21.44 4.69
C VAL A 52 5.11 21.95 6.04
N LEU A 53 4.46 21.09 6.83
CA LEU A 53 3.94 21.44 8.15
C LEU A 53 5.03 21.73 9.19
N SER A 54 6.20 21.11 9.06
CA SER A 54 7.34 21.34 9.95
C SER A 54 8.03 22.69 9.71
N GLU A 55 7.86 23.27 8.53
CA GLU A 55 8.57 24.48 8.14
C GLU A 55 8.00 25.73 8.81
N ARG A 56 8.85 26.44 9.55
CA ARG A 56 8.51 27.73 10.18
C ARG A 56 9.07 28.89 9.37
N THR A 57 8.26 29.92 9.16
CA THR A 57 8.69 31.13 8.45
C THR A 57 8.04 32.41 8.96
N SER A 58 8.84 33.47 8.99
CA SER A 58 8.40 34.84 9.25
C SER A 58 7.98 35.60 7.98
N SER A 59 8.36 35.13 6.78
CA SER A 59 8.04 35.78 5.51
C SER A 59 6.58 35.51 5.11
N PRO A 60 5.74 36.55 4.92
CA PRO A 60 4.36 36.38 4.51
C PRO A 60 4.22 35.66 3.16
N HIS A 61 5.07 36.01 2.18
CA HIS A 61 5.05 35.39 0.87
C HIS A 61 5.37 33.88 0.94
N ARG A 62 6.39 33.52 1.73
CA ARG A 62 6.76 32.11 1.92
C ARG A 62 5.66 31.33 2.65
N ARG A 63 4.97 31.95 3.61
CA ARG A 63 3.82 31.34 4.29
C ARG A 63 2.72 30.98 3.30
N SER A 64 2.30 31.92 2.46
CA SER A 64 1.28 31.66 1.44
C SER A 64 1.70 30.56 0.45
N ALA A 65 2.99 30.50 0.08
CA ALA A 65 3.49 29.41 -0.76
C ALA A 65 3.39 28.03 -0.08
N LEU A 66 3.70 27.94 1.22
CA LEU A 66 3.55 26.69 1.99
C LEU A 66 2.10 26.27 2.14
N GLU A 67 1.18 27.22 2.39
CA GLU A 67 -0.26 26.96 2.48
C GLU A 67 -0.81 26.41 1.16
N LEU A 68 -0.42 26.99 0.02
CA LEU A 68 -0.79 26.51 -1.31
C LEU A 68 -0.21 25.12 -1.61
N ALA A 69 1.05 24.89 -1.24
CA ALA A 69 1.69 23.58 -1.39
C ALA A 69 0.96 22.53 -0.55
N LEU A 70 0.61 22.86 0.70
CA LEU A 70 -0.13 21.97 1.60
C LEU A 70 -1.51 21.61 1.02
N ALA A 71 -2.28 22.60 0.58
CA ALA A 71 -3.60 22.39 -0.01
C ALA A 71 -3.53 21.53 -1.29
N THR A 72 -2.45 21.65 -2.06
CA THR A 72 -2.22 20.83 -3.26
C THR A 72 -1.97 19.37 -2.87
N ILE A 73 -1.08 19.14 -1.89
CA ILE A 73 -0.77 17.80 -1.39
C ILE A 73 -2.01 17.12 -0.79
N GLU A 74 -2.80 17.84 0.00
CA GLU A 74 -4.02 17.31 0.62
C GLU A 74 -5.05 16.91 -0.44
N ARG A 75 -5.21 17.71 -1.50
CA ARG A 75 -6.08 17.36 -2.64
C ARG A 75 -5.60 16.10 -3.37
N GLU A 76 -4.30 15.96 -3.61
CA GLU A 76 -3.75 14.76 -4.26
C GLU A 76 -3.97 13.50 -3.42
N LEU A 77 -3.82 13.62 -2.10
CA LEU A 77 -4.09 12.53 -1.17
C LEU A 77 -5.59 12.14 -1.16
N GLU A 78 -6.50 13.11 -1.17
CA GLU A 78 -7.95 12.86 -1.30
C GLU A 78 -8.31 12.16 -2.60
N GLN A 79 -7.71 12.57 -3.73
CA GLN A 79 -7.90 11.91 -5.03
C GLN A 79 -7.41 10.47 -5.03
N LEU A 80 -6.33 10.20 -4.29
CA LEU A 80 -5.87 8.85 -4.09
C LEU A 80 -6.79 8.07 -3.15
N GLY A 81 -7.79 8.67 -2.51
CA GLY A 81 -8.70 8.00 -1.57
C GLY A 81 -8.10 7.88 -0.17
N TRP A 82 -7.16 8.76 0.17
CA TRP A 82 -6.69 8.96 1.53
C TRP A 82 -7.40 10.19 2.09
N SER A 83 -8.36 9.96 2.98
CA SER A 83 -9.08 11.05 3.66
C SER A 83 -8.47 11.21 5.05
N ILE A 84 -7.89 12.39 5.33
CA ILE A 84 -7.52 12.77 6.68
C ILE A 84 -8.83 12.92 7.46
N LYS A 85 -9.08 12.02 8.41
CA LYS A 85 -10.03 12.32 9.48
C LYS A 85 -9.35 13.32 10.40
N LEU A 86 -9.69 14.60 10.23
CA LEU A 86 -9.36 15.69 11.14
C LEU A 86 -10.03 15.46 12.51
#